data_AF-A0A3B8L5G3-F1
#
_entry.id   AF-A0A3B8L5G3-F1
#
_cell.length_a   1.000
_cell.length_b   1.000
_cell.length_c   1.000
_cell.angle_alpha   90.00
_cell.angle_beta   90.00
_cell.angle_gamma   90.00
#
_symmetry.space_group_name_H-M   'P 1'
#
loop_
_entity.id
_entity.type
_entity.pdbx_description
1 polymer ?
#
loop_
_entity_poly.entity_id
_entity_poly.type
_entity_poly.pdbx_seq_one_letter_code
_entity_poly.pdbx_strand_id
1 'polypeptide(L)'
;HVGTFPRPTAVYPAGGQLGQEVEVTFLGDASGPFKQKFKLPGEERELFEVEPSAGGQVAPSGNRFRLFPHGNNLEVEPNDEIAKATPAELPKAFNGIIEKKGDIDYFKFAAKKGQVFDIECYARRLRSGLDPVMNLYKADG
;
A
#
# COMPACT_ATOMS: atom_id res chain seq x y z
N HIS A 1 0.45 -26.62 -1.18
CA HIS A 1 -0.44 -26.64 -0.02
C HIS A 1 -1.76 -27.26 -0.45
N VAL A 2 -2.26 -28.26 0.28
CA VAL A 2 -3.59 -28.84 0.06
C VAL A 2 -4.48 -28.32 1.18
N GLY A 3 -5.57 -27.61 0.84
CA GLY A 3 -6.49 -26.99 1.80
C GLY A 3 -7.19 -25.76 1.25
N THR A 4 -8.12 -25.18 2.01
CA THR A 4 -8.97 -24.02 1.65
C THR A 4 -8.46 -22.70 2.26
N PHE A 5 -7.17 -22.64 2.59
CA PHE A 5 -6.56 -21.47 3.22
C PHE A 5 -6.63 -20.26 2.29
N PRO A 6 -6.87 -19.04 2.81
CA PRO A 6 -6.72 -17.84 2.01
C PRO A 6 -5.27 -17.71 1.52
N ARG A 7 -5.12 -17.33 0.24
CA ARG A 7 -3.87 -17.11 -0.49
C ARG A 7 -3.90 -15.80 -1.29
N PRO A 8 -4.21 -14.65 -0.68
CA PRO A 8 -4.15 -13.38 -1.39
C PRO A 8 -2.71 -13.05 -1.79
N THR A 9 -2.54 -12.47 -2.97
CA THR A 9 -1.24 -12.08 -3.52
C THR A 9 -0.83 -10.67 -3.12
N ALA A 10 -1.79 -9.83 -2.70
CA ALA A 10 -1.55 -8.46 -2.29
C ALA A 10 -2.50 -8.03 -1.16
N VAL A 11 -2.15 -6.92 -0.50
CA VAL A 11 -2.96 -6.27 0.54
C VAL A 11 -2.97 -4.77 0.31
N TYR A 12 -4.14 -4.14 0.45
CA TYR A 12 -4.33 -2.70 0.31
C TYR A 12 -5.08 -2.11 1.52
N PRO A 13 -4.58 -1.04 2.16
CA PRO A 13 -3.25 -0.46 1.94
C PRO A 13 -2.14 -1.47 2.25
N ALA A 14 -0.96 -1.26 1.67
CA ALA A 14 0.20 -2.14 1.85
C ALA A 14 1.06 -1.75 3.07
N GLY A 15 0.55 -0.84 3.90
CA GLY A 15 1.20 -0.36 5.11
C GLY A 15 0.22 0.41 5.99
N GLY A 16 0.71 0.90 7.13
CA GLY A 16 -0.12 1.61 8.10
C GLY A 16 0.68 2.21 9.25
N GLN A 17 0.01 3.09 10.01
CA GLN A 17 0.63 3.80 11.12
C GLN A 17 0.80 2.91 12.35
N LEU A 18 1.96 3.01 13.00
CA LEU A 18 2.25 2.28 14.24
C LEU A 18 1.15 2.47 15.28
N GLY A 19 0.77 1.37 15.94
CA GLY A 19 -0.21 1.34 17.03
C GLY A 19 -1.67 1.52 16.63
N GLN A 20 -1.96 1.82 15.36
CA GLN A 20 -3.33 2.03 14.89
C GLN A 20 -4.04 0.74 14.50
N GLU A 21 -5.37 0.78 14.54
CA GLU A 21 -6.19 -0.22 13.85
C GLU A 21 -6.31 0.18 12.37
N VAL A 22 -6.11 -0.78 11.48
CA VAL A 22 -6.25 -0.59 10.04
C VAL A 22 -7.18 -1.67 9.47
N GLU A 23 -8.14 -1.24 8.65
CA GLU A 23 -8.88 -2.14 7.77
C GLU A 23 -8.09 -2.31 6.48
N VAL A 24 -7.80 -3.55 6.11
CA VAL A 24 -7.13 -3.90 4.87
C VAL A 24 -8.04 -4.73 3.98
N THR A 25 -7.84 -4.61 2.68
CA THR A 25 -8.45 -5.47 1.66
C THR A 25 -7.38 -6.38 1.11
N PHE A 26 -7.60 -7.69 1.24
CA PHE A 26 -6.79 -8.71 0.60
C PHE A 26 -7.24 -8.90 -0.84
N LEU A 27 -6.28 -8.98 -1.76
CA LEU A 27 -6.51 -9.00 -3.21
C LEU A 27 -5.84 -10.23 -3.83
N GLY A 28 -6.39 -10.71 -4.95
CA GLY A 28 -5.85 -11.82 -5.73
C GLY A 28 -6.07 -13.21 -5.14
N ASP A 29 -6.91 -13.34 -4.09
CA ASP A 29 -7.37 -14.64 -3.62
C ASP A 29 -8.35 -15.27 -4.62
N ALA A 30 -8.33 -16.60 -4.75
CA ALA A 30 -9.23 -17.34 -5.64
C ALA A 30 -10.72 -17.17 -5.28
N SER A 31 -11.02 -16.86 -4.02
CA SER A 31 -12.38 -16.61 -3.51
C SER A 31 -12.84 -15.17 -3.71
N GLY A 32 -12.00 -14.31 -4.30
CA GLY A 32 -12.24 -12.89 -4.47
C GLY A 32 -11.70 -12.04 -3.32
N PRO A 33 -11.81 -10.70 -3.43
CA PRO A 33 -11.29 -9.78 -2.42
C PRO A 33 -12.10 -9.84 -1.13
N PHE A 34 -11.42 -9.69 0.00
CA PHE A 34 -12.06 -9.68 1.32
C PHE A 34 -11.34 -8.72 2.27
N LYS A 35 -12.05 -8.24 3.29
CA LYS A 35 -11.56 -7.25 4.24
C LYS A 35 -11.30 -7.85 5.61
N GLN A 36 -10.27 -7.35 6.29
CA GLN A 36 -9.97 -7.72 7.68
C GLN A 36 -9.37 -6.52 8.42
N LYS A 37 -9.63 -6.42 9.72
CA LYS A 37 -9.03 -5.40 10.59
C LYS A 37 -7.86 -5.97 11.38
N PHE A 38 -6.81 -5.16 11.52
CA PHE A 38 -5.62 -5.51 12.29
C PHE A 38 -5.23 -4.38 13.22
N LYS A 39 -4.86 -4.72 14.46
CA LYS A 39 -4.18 -3.79 15.37
C LYS A 39 -2.68 -3.86 15.10
N LEU A 40 -2.12 -2.77 14.60
CA LEU A 40 -0.71 -2.67 14.28
C LEU A 40 0.13 -2.55 15.57
N PRO A 41 1.36 -3.10 15.60
CA PRO A 41 2.27 -2.91 16.71
C PRO A 41 2.65 -1.43 16.87
N GLY A 42 2.88 -1.00 18.10
CA GLY A 42 3.33 0.37 18.42
C GLY A 42 4.84 0.60 18.22
N GLU A 43 5.55 -0.41 17.72
CA GLU A 43 6.99 -0.44 17.52
C GLU A 43 7.31 -0.85 16.08
N GLU A 44 8.43 -0.38 15.55
CA GLU A 44 8.88 -0.74 14.21
C GLU A 44 9.25 -2.23 14.11
N ARG A 45 8.89 -2.85 12.99
CA ARG A 45 9.26 -4.23 12.66
C ARG A 45 9.54 -4.31 11.16
N GLU A 46 10.77 -4.68 10.81
CA GLU A 46 11.27 -4.64 9.42
C GLU A 46 10.53 -5.59 8.48
N LEU A 47 10.10 -6.75 8.99
CA LEU A 47 9.52 -7.84 8.21
C LEU A 47 8.10 -8.18 8.68
N PHE A 48 7.33 -7.17 9.07
CA PHE A 48 5.95 -7.35 9.50
C PHE A 48 5.07 -7.90 8.37
N GLU A 49 4.18 -8.82 8.73
CA GLU A 49 3.19 -9.41 7.85
C GLU A 49 1.83 -9.34 8.54
N VAL A 50 0.79 -9.09 7.75
CA VAL A 50 -0.60 -9.33 8.18
C VAL A 50 -1.01 -10.73 7.75
N GLU A 51 -1.64 -11.47 8.64
CA GLU A 51 -2.03 -12.85 8.43
C GLU A 51 -3.52 -12.92 8.03
N PRO A 52 -3.84 -13.14 6.73
CA PRO A 52 -5.22 -13.26 6.30
C PRO A 52 -5.87 -14.49 6.93
N SER A 53 -7.13 -14.34 7.33
CA SER A 53 -7.95 -15.45 7.82
C SER A 53 -9.31 -15.46 7.12
N ALA A 54 -9.78 -16.65 6.76
CA ALA A 54 -11.07 -16.86 6.11
C ALA A 54 -11.57 -18.27 6.42
N GLY A 55 -12.88 -18.42 6.67
CA GLY A 55 -13.49 -19.74 6.91
C GLY A 55 -12.90 -20.50 8.12
N GLY A 56 -12.44 -19.78 9.16
CA GLY A 56 -11.80 -20.38 10.34
C GLY A 56 -10.37 -20.86 10.11
N GLN A 57 -9.77 -20.57 8.94
CA GLN A 57 -8.39 -20.91 8.61
C GLN A 57 -7.55 -19.65 8.47
N VAL A 58 -6.30 -19.71 8.93
CA VAL A 58 -5.30 -18.65 8.78
C VAL A 58 -4.33 -19.03 7.67
N ALA A 59 -3.95 -18.08 6.82
CA ALA A 59 -2.98 -18.32 5.78
C ALA A 59 -1.64 -18.80 6.38
N PRO A 60 -0.99 -19.82 5.78
CA PRO A 60 0.30 -20.33 6.26
C PRO A 60 1.47 -19.36 6.05
N SER A 61 1.23 -18.24 5.36
CA SER A 61 2.19 -17.16 5.12
C SER A 61 1.42 -15.84 5.04
N GLY A 62 1.91 -14.80 5.72
CA GLY A 62 1.27 -13.50 5.69
C GLY A 62 1.65 -12.67 4.45
N ASN A 63 0.91 -11.58 4.25
CA ASN A 63 1.24 -10.58 3.25
C ASN A 63 2.15 -9.53 3.90
N ARG A 64 3.27 -9.20 3.24
CA ARG A 64 4.19 -8.15 3.71
C ARG A 64 3.43 -6.84 3.88
N PHE A 65 3.65 -6.18 5.01
CA PHE A 65 2.92 -4.97 5.37
C PHE A 65 3.89 -3.98 6.02
N ARG A 66 4.00 -2.78 5.46
CA ARG A 66 4.96 -1.77 5.95
C ARG A 66 4.38 -0.99 7.12
N LEU A 67 5.03 -1.09 8.27
CA LEU A 67 4.78 -0.18 9.38
C LEU A 67 5.49 1.14 9.13
N PHE A 68 4.78 2.27 9.23
CA PHE A 68 5.36 3.58 8.98
C PHE A 68 4.85 4.63 9.99
N PRO A 69 5.72 5.31 10.75
CA PRO A 69 5.30 6.18 11.86
C PRO A 69 4.31 7.30 11.49
N HIS A 70 4.32 7.74 10.24
CA HIS A 70 3.54 8.88 9.77
C HIS A 70 2.22 8.49 9.08
N GLY A 71 1.98 7.20 8.87
CA GLY A 71 0.76 6.68 8.24
C GLY A 71 0.72 6.83 6.72
N ASN A 72 -0.48 6.72 6.17
CA ASN A 72 -0.71 6.60 4.73
C ASN A 72 -1.43 7.82 4.13
N ASN A 73 -1.14 8.06 2.86
CA ASN A 73 -2.04 8.72 1.92
C ASN A 73 -2.54 7.66 0.93
N LEU A 74 -3.85 7.42 0.92
CA LEU A 74 -4.48 6.51 -0.03
C LEU A 74 -4.81 7.27 -1.32
N GLU A 75 -4.70 6.59 -2.44
CA GLU A 75 -5.13 7.13 -3.74
C GLU A 75 -6.62 7.51 -3.74
N VAL A 76 -6.99 8.43 -4.62
CA VAL A 76 -8.39 8.75 -4.90
C VAL A 76 -8.58 8.75 -6.41
N GLU A 77 -9.31 7.76 -6.92
CA GLU A 77 -9.63 7.66 -8.36
C GLU A 77 -10.76 8.62 -8.78
N PRO A 78 -10.76 9.11 -10.03
CA PRO A 78 -9.74 8.92 -11.06
C PRO A 78 -8.51 9.83 -10.85
N ASN A 79 -7.29 9.29 -10.95
CA ASN A 79 -6.06 10.10 -10.85
C ASN A 79 -5.04 9.87 -12.00
N ASP A 80 -5.45 9.26 -13.10
CA ASP A 80 -4.67 8.98 -14.33
C ASP A 80 -4.01 10.20 -15.02
N GLU A 81 -4.24 11.43 -14.53
CA GLU A 81 -3.77 12.68 -15.12
C GLU A 81 -3.19 13.62 -14.03
N ILE A 82 -2.10 14.36 -14.34
CA ILE A 82 -1.47 15.33 -13.42
C ILE A 82 -2.50 16.30 -12.81
N ALA A 83 -3.47 16.77 -13.60
CA ALA A 83 -4.51 17.69 -13.13
C ALA A 83 -5.43 17.08 -12.04
N LYS A 84 -5.57 15.75 -12.03
CA LYS A 84 -6.40 14.98 -11.11
C LYS A 84 -5.58 14.28 -10.01
N ALA A 85 -4.28 14.56 -9.93
CA ALA A 85 -3.38 13.94 -8.97
C ALA A 85 -3.91 13.99 -7.53
N THR A 86 -3.84 12.84 -6.84
CA THR A 86 -4.26 12.68 -5.45
C THR A 86 -3.43 13.59 -4.53
N PRO A 87 -4.04 14.52 -3.78
CA PRO A 87 -3.33 15.33 -2.81
C PRO A 87 -2.76 14.48 -1.66
N ALA A 88 -1.50 14.73 -1.32
CA ALA A 88 -0.80 14.02 -0.26
C ALA A 88 0.02 14.96 0.62
N GLU A 89 0.21 14.54 1.87
CA GLU A 89 1.02 15.26 2.84
C GLU A 89 2.32 14.51 3.10
N LEU A 90 3.42 15.24 3.19
CA LEU A 90 4.68 14.65 3.62
C LEU A 90 4.87 14.80 5.13
N PRO A 91 5.47 13.80 5.81
CA PRO A 91 6.03 12.57 5.25
C PRO A 91 5.08 11.36 5.37
N LYS A 92 4.08 11.16 4.49
CA LYS A 92 3.22 9.95 4.49
C LYS A 92 3.60 8.95 3.41
N ALA A 93 3.19 7.70 3.60
CA ALA A 93 3.32 6.65 2.60
C ALA A 93 2.16 6.68 1.59
N PHE A 94 2.49 6.88 0.33
CA PHE A 94 1.54 6.83 -0.78
C PHE A 94 1.16 5.38 -1.06
N ASN A 95 -0.14 5.05 -1.06
CA ASN A 95 -0.65 3.72 -1.37
C ASN A 95 -1.59 3.84 -2.57
N GLY A 96 -1.29 3.06 -3.61
CA GLY A 96 -2.11 2.97 -4.83
C GLY A 96 -2.20 1.55 -5.39
N ILE A 97 -3.11 1.36 -6.34
CA ILE A 97 -3.32 0.12 -7.09
C ILE A 97 -3.38 0.46 -8.58
N ILE A 98 -2.37 0.02 -9.33
CA ILE A 98 -2.43 -0.07 -10.79
C ILE A 98 -3.43 -1.17 -11.16
N GLU A 99 -4.69 -0.80 -11.36
CA GLU A 99 -5.83 -1.71 -11.55
C GLU A 99 -5.86 -2.29 -12.97
N LYS A 100 -5.53 -1.46 -13.96
CA LYS A 100 -5.66 -1.79 -15.38
C LYS A 100 -4.40 -1.52 -16.18
N LYS A 101 -4.32 -2.11 -17.37
CA LYS A 101 -3.21 -1.83 -18.29
C LYS A 101 -3.23 -0.34 -18.67
N GLY A 102 -2.15 0.36 -18.35
CA GLY A 102 -2.00 1.78 -18.66
C GLY A 102 -2.53 2.73 -17.57
N ASP A 103 -2.93 2.21 -16.41
CA ASP A 103 -3.18 3.03 -15.20
C ASP A 103 -1.92 3.80 -14.80
N ILE A 104 -2.09 5.05 -14.40
CA ILE A 104 -1.00 5.87 -13.86
C ILE A 104 -1.47 6.63 -12.63
N ASP A 105 -1.02 6.20 -11.45
CA ASP A 105 -1.39 6.87 -10.21
C ASP A 105 -0.59 8.16 -9.99
N TYR A 106 -1.20 9.32 -10.26
CA TYR A 106 -0.58 10.61 -9.93
C TYR A 106 -0.87 11.03 -8.49
N PHE A 107 0.18 11.42 -7.77
CA PHE A 107 0.10 12.10 -6.48
C PHE A 107 0.74 13.48 -6.53
N LYS A 108 0.25 14.42 -5.72
CA LYS A 108 0.85 15.74 -5.56
C LYS A 108 1.02 16.10 -4.09
N PHE A 109 2.13 16.74 -3.77
CA PHE A 109 2.44 17.21 -2.43
C PHE A 109 3.15 18.56 -2.48
N ALA A 110 3.04 19.33 -1.40
CA ALA A 110 3.75 20.60 -1.29
C ALA A 110 5.17 20.40 -0.76
N ALA A 111 6.14 21.08 -1.38
CA ALA A 111 7.53 21.15 -0.93
C ALA A 111 8.00 22.61 -0.88
N LYS A 112 8.94 22.90 0.02
CA LYS A 112 9.55 24.22 0.23
C LYS A 112 11.02 24.19 -0.16
N LYS A 113 11.54 25.34 -0.59
CA LYS A 113 12.97 25.50 -0.92
C LYS A 113 13.85 25.03 0.25
N GLY A 114 14.84 24.21 -0.06
CA GLY A 114 15.80 23.68 0.92
C GLY A 114 15.38 22.38 1.62
N GLN A 115 14.18 21.86 1.37
CA GLN A 115 13.80 20.52 1.84
C GLN A 115 14.45 19.45 0.96
N VAL A 116 14.88 18.37 1.59
CA VAL A 116 15.42 17.17 0.94
C VAL A 116 14.50 16.00 1.30
N PHE A 117 14.13 15.21 0.30
CA PHE A 117 13.25 14.07 0.46
C PHE A 117 13.83 12.86 -0.26
N ASP A 118 13.83 11.71 0.42
CA ASP A 118 14.03 10.41 -0.23
C ASP A 118 12.66 9.82 -0.57
N ILE A 119 12.42 9.60 -1.86
CA ILE A 119 11.19 9.03 -2.38
C ILE A 119 11.51 7.62 -2.89
N GLU A 120 10.91 6.62 -2.26
CA GLU A 120 11.13 5.22 -2.61
C GLU A 120 9.83 4.46 -2.86
N CYS A 121 9.78 3.68 -3.94
CA CYS A 121 8.71 2.71 -4.13
C CYS A 121 9.02 1.41 -3.38
N TYR A 122 8.05 0.88 -2.62
CA TYR A 122 8.21 -0.36 -1.88
C TYR A 122 7.69 -1.60 -2.62
N ALA A 123 6.89 -1.47 -3.68
CA ALA A 123 6.21 -2.56 -4.41
C ALA A 123 6.81 -3.97 -4.24
N ARG A 124 7.91 -4.31 -4.93
CA ARG A 124 8.55 -5.63 -4.84
C ARG A 124 9.07 -6.00 -3.45
N ARG A 125 9.52 -5.02 -2.64
CA ARG A 125 9.92 -5.26 -1.24
C ARG A 125 8.75 -5.74 -0.38
N LEU A 126 7.53 -5.36 -0.74
CA LEU A 126 6.28 -5.85 -0.15
C LEU A 126 5.69 -7.06 -0.89
N ARG A 127 6.46 -7.71 -1.75
CA ARG A 127 6.03 -8.85 -2.58
C ARG A 127 4.85 -8.53 -3.51
N SER A 128 4.60 -7.27 -3.82
CA SER A 128 3.69 -6.90 -4.90
C SER A 128 4.25 -7.40 -6.23
N GLY A 129 3.36 -7.81 -7.14
CA GLY A 129 3.71 -8.18 -8.52
C GLY A 129 4.11 -6.99 -9.40
N LEU A 130 3.92 -5.76 -8.91
CA LEU A 130 4.23 -4.53 -9.64
C LEU A 130 5.75 -4.34 -9.79
N ASP A 131 6.18 -4.04 -11.01
CA ASP A 131 7.51 -3.49 -11.31
C ASP A 131 7.38 -1.97 -11.53
N PRO A 132 7.65 -1.15 -10.51
CA PRO A 132 7.27 0.25 -10.54
C PRO A 132 8.23 1.09 -11.37
N VAL A 133 7.68 2.03 -12.14
CA VAL A 133 8.41 3.18 -12.68
C VAL A 133 7.89 4.42 -11.97
N MET A 134 8.78 5.22 -11.40
CA MET A 134 8.42 6.49 -10.75
C MET A 134 9.09 7.66 -11.46
N ASN A 135 8.32 8.72 -11.68
CA ASN A 135 8.82 10.00 -12.15
C ASN A 135 8.41 11.08 -11.15
N LEU A 136 9.29 12.07 -10.94
CA LEU A 136 9.00 13.24 -10.13
C LEU A 136 9.06 14.47 -11.03
N TYR A 137 7.96 15.21 -11.08
CA TYR A 137 7.81 16.43 -11.86
C TYR A 137 7.70 17.64 -10.95
N LYS A 138 8.02 18.83 -11.47
CA LYS A 138 7.56 20.06 -10.82
C LYS A 138 6.08 20.27 -11.14
N ALA A 139 5.46 21.20 -10.43
CA ALA A 139 4.04 21.52 -10.66
C ALA A 139 3.74 22.02 -12.09
N ASP A 140 4.75 22.53 -12.79
CA ASP A 140 4.69 23.01 -14.17
C ASP A 140 5.14 21.98 -15.23
N GLY A 141 5.49 20.75 -14.82
CA GLY A 141 5.99 19.68 -15.70
C GLY A 141 7.51 19.54 -15.66
#